data_AF-A0A940T830-F1
#
_entry.id   AF-A0A940T830-F1
#
_cell.length_a   1.000
_cell.length_b   1.000
_cell.length_c   1.000
_cell.angle_alpha   90.00
_cell.angle_beta   90.00
_cell.angle_gamma   90.00
#
_symmetry.space_group_name_H-M   'P 1'
#
loop_
_entity.id
_entity.type
_entity.pdbx_description
1 polymer ?
#
loop_
_entity_poly.entity_id
_entity_poly.type
_entity_poly.pdbx_seq_one_letter_code
_entity_poly.pdbx_strand_id
1 'polypeptide(L)'
;MDKRTIVRKVRLTPKEDALFMRKAARYKAVSAMIRDAVRQFDDTATHGKVKALKEMTALYRQYQQELSWLGGNFNQTVKRANELAIAEELTPQFFEQTLYPQVAEIQELISSIKGELHDIAKEVSKL
;
A
#
# COMPACT_ATOMS: atom_id res chain seq x y z
N MET A 1 -2.21 25.77 -32.94
CA MET A 1 -1.57 24.47 -32.67
C MET A 1 -0.19 24.49 -33.28
N ASP A 2 0.84 24.26 -32.47
CA ASP A 2 2.21 24.22 -32.97
C ASP A 2 2.42 23.00 -33.86
N LYS A 3 3.07 23.22 -35.00
CA LYS A 3 3.41 22.15 -35.95
C LYS A 3 4.59 21.35 -35.40
N ARG A 4 4.48 20.02 -35.48
CA ARG A 4 5.53 19.09 -35.05
C ARG A 4 6.56 18.94 -36.16
N THR A 5 7.68 19.67 -36.06
CA THR A 5 8.72 19.74 -37.11
C THR A 5 10.05 19.09 -36.72
N ILE A 6 10.26 18.79 -35.45
CA ILE A 6 11.52 18.22 -34.94
C ILE A 6 11.50 16.69 -35.04
N VAL A 7 12.59 16.11 -35.55
CA VAL A 7 12.79 14.66 -35.64
C VAL A 7 13.87 14.21 -34.65
N ARG A 8 13.56 13.19 -33.85
CA ARG A 8 14.52 12.48 -32.99
C ARG A 8 14.56 11.01 -33.43
N LYS A 9 15.76 10.46 -33.63
CA LYS A 9 15.96 9.08 -34.11
C LYS A 9 16.36 8.17 -32.95
N VAL A 10 15.77 6.99 -32.88
CA VAL A 10 16.09 5.92 -31.91
C VAL A 10 16.48 4.69 -32.71
N ARG A 11 17.62 4.06 -32.37
CA ARG A 11 18.04 2.79 -32.98
C ARG A 11 17.43 1.64 -32.18
N LEU A 12 16.83 0.67 -32.86
CA LEU A 12 16.17 -0.48 -32.26
C LEU A 12 16.73 -1.77 -32.85
N THR A 13 16.82 -2.80 -32.03
CA THR A 13 16.95 -4.18 -32.49
C THR A 13 15.62 -4.69 -33.05
N PRO A 14 15.61 -5.79 -33.84
CA PRO A 14 14.36 -6.38 -34.34
C PRO A 14 13.37 -6.78 -33.23
N LYS A 15 13.89 -7.22 -32.06
CA LYS A 15 13.07 -7.57 -30.90
C LYS A 15 12.40 -6.33 -30.28
N GLU A 16 13.13 -5.23 -30.19
CA GLU A 16 12.60 -3.98 -29.66
C GLU A 16 11.58 -3.36 -30.63
N ASP A 17 11.82 -3.39 -31.94
CA ASP A 17 10.85 -2.92 -32.92
C ASP A 17 9.51 -3.67 -32.83
N ALA A 18 9.56 -5.02 -32.78
CA ALA A 18 8.37 -5.84 -32.58
C ALA A 18 7.63 -5.49 -31.27
N LEU A 19 8.38 -5.21 -30.19
CA LEU A 19 7.81 -4.77 -28.92
C LEU A 19 7.11 -3.41 -29.05
N PHE A 20 7.72 -2.44 -29.74
CA PHE A 20 7.15 -1.12 -29.98
C PHE A 20 5.84 -1.23 -30.77
N MET A 21 5.83 -2.04 -31.84
CA MET A 21 4.62 -2.26 -32.64
C MET A 21 3.51 -2.91 -31.81
N ARG A 22 3.84 -3.94 -31.03
CA ARG A 22 2.87 -4.61 -30.15
C ARG A 22 2.28 -3.66 -29.10
N LYS A 23 3.10 -2.83 -28.47
CA LYS A 23 2.63 -1.85 -27.47
C LYS A 23 1.83 -0.70 -28.11
N ALA A 24 2.19 -0.30 -29.33
CA ALA A 24 1.52 0.77 -30.06
C ALA A 24 0.18 0.33 -30.69
N ALA A 25 -0.21 -0.95 -30.61
CA ALA A 25 -1.41 -1.48 -31.24
C ALA A 25 -2.71 -0.73 -30.86
N ARG A 26 -2.76 -0.11 -29.66
CA ARG A 26 -3.90 0.69 -29.19
C ARG A 26 -3.79 2.19 -29.52
N TYR A 27 -2.69 2.61 -30.13
CA TYR A 27 -2.42 3.99 -30.50
C TYR A 27 -2.57 4.18 -32.01
N LYS A 28 -2.92 5.40 -32.43
CA LYS A 28 -3.01 5.76 -33.85
C LYS A 28 -1.67 5.67 -34.59
N ALA A 29 -0.55 5.75 -33.87
CA ALA A 29 0.81 5.61 -34.39
C ALA A 29 1.80 5.35 -33.26
N VAL A 30 2.95 4.73 -33.58
CA VAL A 30 4.07 4.54 -32.65
C VAL A 30 4.54 5.89 -32.07
N SER A 31 4.58 6.95 -32.87
CA SER A 31 4.93 8.29 -32.40
C SER A 31 3.92 8.90 -31.43
N ALA A 32 2.64 8.51 -31.49
CA ALA A 32 1.64 8.91 -30.51
C ALA A 32 1.91 8.21 -29.17
N MET A 33 2.14 6.89 -29.19
CA MET A 33 2.53 6.12 -28.01
C MET A 33 3.81 6.67 -27.37
N ILE A 34 4.87 6.91 -28.15
CA ILE A 34 6.16 7.40 -27.61
C ILE A 34 5.98 8.76 -26.92
N ARG A 35 5.23 9.69 -27.52
CA ARG A 35 4.99 11.01 -26.89
C ARG A 35 4.17 10.90 -25.62
N ASP A 36 3.16 10.02 -25.63
CA ASP A 36 2.34 9.80 -24.45
C ASP A 36 3.13 9.12 -23.33
N ALA A 37 3.95 8.13 -23.69
CA ALA A 37 4.92 7.52 -22.80
C ALA A 37 5.88 8.57 -22.24
N VAL A 38 6.53 9.42 -23.05
CA VAL A 38 7.43 10.47 -22.57
C VAL A 38 6.72 11.46 -21.64
N ARG A 39 5.47 11.83 -21.95
CA ARG A 39 4.64 12.67 -21.07
C ARG A 39 4.38 12.00 -19.71
N GLN A 40 4.11 10.70 -19.71
CA GLN A 40 3.83 9.92 -18.50
C GLN A 40 5.10 9.49 -17.74
N PHE A 41 6.23 9.38 -18.43
CA PHE A 41 7.51 8.91 -17.89
C PHE A 41 8.27 10.02 -17.15
N ASP A 42 8.06 11.27 -17.55
CA ASP A 42 8.53 12.47 -16.82
C ASP A 42 7.52 12.93 -15.74
N ASP A 43 6.43 12.19 -15.57
CA ASP A 43 5.47 12.49 -14.53
C ASP A 43 6.06 12.01 -13.18
N THR A 44 6.61 12.95 -12.41
CA THR A 44 6.98 12.75 -11.00
C THR A 44 5.88 12.03 -10.21
N ALA A 45 4.62 12.19 -10.63
CA ALA A 45 3.47 11.47 -10.10
C ALA A 45 3.54 9.95 -10.34
N THR A 46 4.07 9.46 -11.46
CA THR A 46 4.21 8.01 -11.72
C THR A 46 5.30 7.41 -10.84
N HIS A 47 6.45 8.07 -10.70
CA HIS A 47 7.51 7.66 -9.79
C HIS A 47 7.06 7.72 -8.32
N GLY A 48 6.32 8.76 -7.95
CA GLY A 48 5.76 8.92 -6.62
C GLY A 48 4.69 7.90 -6.27
N LYS A 49 3.79 7.55 -7.21
CA LYS A 49 2.81 6.46 -7.04
C LYS A 49 3.49 5.11 -6.84
N VAL A 50 4.52 4.81 -7.64
CA VAL A 50 5.30 3.56 -7.49
C VAL A 50 6.04 3.52 -6.15
N LYS A 51 6.62 4.64 -5.73
CA LYS A 51 7.28 4.77 -4.42
C LYS A 51 6.28 4.54 -3.28
N ALA A 52 5.12 5.18 -3.33
CA ALA A 52 4.08 5.02 -2.32
C ALA A 52 3.50 3.60 -2.28
N LEU A 53 3.34 2.93 -3.42
CA LEU A 53 2.96 1.52 -3.47
C LEU A 53 3.98 0.64 -2.76
N LYS A 54 5.27 0.93 -2.93
CA LYS A 54 6.35 0.21 -2.23
C LYS A 54 6.31 0.47 -0.73
N GLU A 55 6.07 1.71 -0.30
CA GLU A 55 5.94 2.08 1.11
C GLU A 55 4.70 1.44 1.76
N MET A 56 3.54 1.47 1.10
CA MET A 56 2.33 0.77 1.55
C MET A 56 2.56 -0.74 1.67
N THR A 57 3.30 -1.35 0.73
CA THR A 57 3.62 -2.78 0.78
C THR A 57 4.54 -3.12 1.95
N ALA A 58 5.49 -2.23 2.27
CA ALA A 58 6.38 -2.40 3.42
C ALA A 58 5.61 -2.29 4.74
N LEU A 59 4.75 -1.27 4.87
CA LEU A 59 3.88 -1.06 6.02
C LEU A 59 2.97 -2.26 6.26
N TYR A 60 2.33 -2.78 5.20
CA TYR A 60 1.50 -3.98 5.30
C TYR A 60 2.30 -5.17 5.87
N ARG A 61 3.52 -5.41 5.39
CA ARG A 61 4.35 -6.52 5.87
C ARG A 61 4.79 -6.36 7.32
N GLN A 62 5.14 -5.15 7.73
CA GLN A 62 5.53 -4.84 9.10
C GLN A 62 4.39 -5.16 10.06
N TYR A 63 3.21 -4.61 9.80
CA TYR A 63 2.08 -4.71 10.72
C TYR A 63 1.35 -6.05 10.65
N GLN A 64 1.47 -6.81 9.56
CA GLN A 64 0.84 -8.13 9.45
C GLN A 64 1.32 -9.08 10.55
N GLN A 65 2.61 -9.06 10.89
CA GLN A 65 3.15 -9.95 11.92
C GLN A 65 2.69 -9.55 13.33
N GLU A 66 2.72 -8.25 13.64
CA GLU A 66 2.28 -7.72 14.93
C GLU A 66 0.77 -7.94 15.15
N LEU A 67 -0.05 -7.72 14.11
CA LEU A 67 -1.49 -7.99 14.17
C LEU A 67 -1.80 -9.47 14.38
N SER A 68 -1.05 -10.39 13.73
CA SER A 68 -1.20 -11.81 13.97
C SER A 68 -0.88 -12.19 15.42
N TRP A 69 0.18 -11.62 15.98
CA TRP A 69 0.58 -11.88 17.36
C TRP A 69 -0.44 -11.34 18.37
N LEU A 70 -0.83 -10.07 18.25
CA LEU A 70 -1.84 -9.45 19.12
C LEU A 70 -3.20 -10.12 19.00
N GLY A 71 -3.62 -10.47 17.77
CA GLY A 71 -4.87 -11.22 17.55
C GLY A 71 -4.85 -12.59 18.23
N GLY A 72 -3.69 -13.26 18.24
CA GLY A 72 -3.49 -14.53 18.95
C GLY A 72 -3.63 -14.37 20.47
N ASN A 73 -2.97 -13.36 21.04
CA ASN A 73 -3.03 -13.08 22.49
C ASN A 73 -4.45 -12.69 22.91
N PHE A 74 -5.10 -11.80 22.16
CA PHE A 74 -6.44 -11.34 22.44
C PHE A 74 -7.47 -12.48 22.38
N ASN A 75 -7.35 -13.37 21.39
CA ASN A 75 -8.21 -14.53 21.29
C ASN A 75 -8.07 -15.47 22.50
N GLN A 76 -6.86 -15.66 23.02
CA GLN A 76 -6.63 -16.44 24.24
C GLN A 76 -7.27 -15.77 25.45
N THR A 77 -7.11 -14.46 25.59
CA THR A 77 -7.68 -13.68 26.71
C THR A 77 -9.20 -13.70 26.70
N VAL A 78 -9.81 -13.53 25.52
CA VAL A 78 -11.28 -13.61 25.37
C VAL A 78 -11.77 -15.03 25.61
N LYS A 79 -11.06 -16.06 25.15
CA LYS A 79 -11.38 -17.45 25.48
C LYS A 79 -11.36 -17.67 26.99
N ARG A 80 -10.34 -17.17 27.68
CA ARG A 80 -10.25 -17.26 29.15
C ARG A 80 -11.38 -16.51 29.83
N ALA A 81 -11.75 -15.33 29.33
CA ALA A 81 -12.88 -14.56 29.83
C ALA A 81 -14.19 -15.38 29.74
N ASN A 82 -14.41 -16.06 28.62
CA ASN A 82 -15.58 -16.91 28.42
C ASN A 82 -15.61 -18.10 29.38
N GLU A 83 -14.47 -18.76 29.60
CA GLU A 83 -14.36 -19.86 30.59
C GLU A 83 -14.72 -19.38 32.00
N LEU A 84 -14.19 -18.24 32.42
CA LEU A 84 -14.49 -17.63 33.72
C LEU A 84 -15.97 -17.22 33.83
N ALA A 85 -16.57 -16.72 32.74
CA ALA A 85 -17.97 -16.33 32.72
C ALA A 85 -18.90 -17.54 32.93
N ILE A 86 -18.61 -18.65 32.26
CA ILE A 86 -19.38 -19.90 32.39
C ILE A 86 -19.28 -20.46 33.81
N ALA A 87 -18.12 -20.32 34.45
CA ALA A 87 -17.91 -20.73 35.84
C ALA A 87 -18.47 -19.74 36.87
N GLU A 88 -19.05 -18.61 36.44
CA GLU A 88 -19.46 -17.49 37.32
C GLU A 88 -18.29 -16.88 38.13
N GLU A 89 -17.05 -17.03 37.64
CA GLU A 89 -15.80 -16.54 38.25
C GLU A 89 -15.23 -15.32 37.53
N LEU A 90 -15.94 -14.77 36.54
CA LEU A 90 -15.48 -13.59 35.81
C LEU A 90 -15.59 -12.33 36.69
N THR A 91 -14.44 -11.74 37.02
CA THR A 91 -14.35 -10.60 37.94
C THR A 91 -14.02 -9.29 37.22
N PRO A 92 -14.40 -8.14 37.78
CA PRO A 92 -13.96 -6.82 37.29
C PRO A 92 -12.43 -6.68 37.20
N GLN A 93 -11.70 -7.29 38.14
CA GLN A 93 -10.23 -7.27 38.16
C GLN A 93 -9.62 -7.91 36.91
N PHE A 94 -10.25 -8.96 36.36
CA PHE A 94 -9.80 -9.55 35.10
C PHE A 94 -9.89 -8.57 33.94
N PHE A 95 -10.94 -7.73 33.89
CA PHE A 95 -11.06 -6.70 32.88
C PHE A 95 -9.97 -5.64 33.04
N GLU A 96 -9.77 -5.12 34.25
CA GLU A 96 -8.80 -4.07 34.55
C GLU A 96 -7.35 -4.50 34.28
N GLN A 97 -6.99 -5.71 34.68
CA GLN A 97 -5.59 -6.15 34.69
C GLN A 97 -5.21 -6.99 33.48
N THR A 98 -6.17 -7.57 32.77
CA THR A 98 -5.89 -8.51 31.68
C THR A 98 -6.51 -8.07 30.36
N LEU A 99 -7.82 -7.80 30.33
CA LEU A 99 -8.51 -7.53 29.06
C LEU A 99 -8.25 -6.10 28.54
N TYR A 100 -8.43 -5.08 29.39
CA TYR A 100 -8.25 -3.68 28.98
C TYR A 100 -6.83 -3.37 28.49
N PRO A 101 -5.75 -3.85 29.14
CA PRO A 101 -4.41 -3.65 28.62
C PRO A 101 -4.22 -4.19 27.20
N GLN A 102 -4.76 -5.37 26.88
CA GLN A 102 -4.66 -5.92 25.53
C GLN A 102 -5.49 -5.14 24.51
N VAL A 103 -6.67 -4.65 24.90
CA VAL A 103 -7.49 -3.79 24.02
C VAL A 103 -6.76 -2.47 23.75
N ALA A 104 -6.14 -1.87 24.77
CA ALA A 104 -5.36 -0.64 24.62
C ALA A 104 -4.18 -0.82 23.67
N GLU A 105 -3.42 -1.90 23.81
CA GLU A 105 -2.29 -2.23 22.93
C GLU A 105 -2.73 -2.37 21.45
N ILE A 106 -3.87 -3.04 21.21
CA ILE A 106 -4.46 -3.15 19.87
C ILE A 106 -4.90 -1.77 19.33
N GLN A 107 -5.50 -0.92 20.17
CA GLN A 107 -5.93 0.42 19.79
C GLN A 107 -4.75 1.33 19.43
N GLU A 108 -3.66 1.26 20.18
CA GLU A 108 -2.41 1.97 19.89
C GLU A 108 -1.83 1.51 18.56
N LEU A 109 -1.76 0.19 18.32
CA LEU A 109 -1.26 -0.34 17.06
C LEU A 109 -2.09 0.13 15.86
N ILE A 110 -3.42 0.04 15.94
CA ILE A 110 -4.33 0.51 14.88
C ILE A 110 -4.14 2.01 14.63
N SER A 111 -3.94 2.80 15.69
CA SER A 111 -3.72 4.24 15.59
C SER A 111 -2.40 4.57 14.88
N SER A 112 -1.33 3.84 15.18
CA SER A 112 -0.03 3.95 14.50
C SER A 112 -0.14 3.61 13.01
N ILE A 113 -0.80 2.49 12.68
CA ILE A 113 -1.08 2.08 11.29
C ILE A 113 -1.81 3.20 10.54
N LYS A 114 -2.85 3.76 11.15
CA LYS A 114 -3.66 4.83 10.54
C LYS A 114 -2.84 6.10 10.33
N GLY A 115 -1.97 6.45 11.28
CA GLY A 115 -1.06 7.61 11.18
C GLY A 115 -0.08 7.46 10.01
N GLU A 116 0.63 6.35 9.94
CA GLU A 116 1.60 6.10 8.85
C GLU A 116 0.92 5.99 7.49
N LEU A 117 -0.26 5.36 7.40
CA LEU A 117 -1.05 5.34 6.16
C LEU A 117 -1.48 6.74 5.73
N HIS A 118 -1.85 7.60 6.68
CA HIS A 118 -2.20 8.99 6.39
C HIS A 118 -1.01 9.77 5.83
N ASP A 119 0.19 9.58 6.39
CA ASP A 119 1.40 10.23 5.93
C ASP A 119 1.76 9.80 4.50
N ILE A 120 1.69 8.51 4.20
CA ILE A 120 1.92 8.01 2.83
C ILE A 120 0.88 8.60 1.85
N ALA A 121 -0.39 8.63 2.23
CA ALA A 121 -1.45 9.20 1.39
C ALA A 121 -1.26 10.71 1.15
N LYS A 122 -0.74 11.44 2.15
CA LYS A 122 -0.42 12.85 2.05
C LYS A 122 0.74 13.11 1.09
N GLU A 123 1.76 12.27 1.10
CA GLU A 123 2.87 12.38 0.14
C GLU A 123 2.41 12.08 -1.30
N VAL A 124 1.49 11.13 -1.49
CA VAL A 124 0.90 10.85 -2.83
C VAL A 124 0.01 11.96 -3.33
N SER A 125 -0.72 12.65 -2.46
CA SER A 125 -1.65 13.72 -2.84
C SER A 125 -0.99 15.08 -3.09
N LYS A 126 0.26 15.27 -2.66
CA LYS A 126 1.09 16.43 -2.98
C LYS A 126 1.75 16.34 -4.36
N LEU A 127 1.72 15.16 -4.99
CA LEU A 127 2.27 14.87 -6.32
C LEU A 127 1.21 14.99 -7.41
#